data_AF-A0A963RPX1-F1
#
_entry.id   AF-A0A963RPX1-F1
#
_cell.length_a   1.000
_cell.length_b   1.000
_cell.length_c   1.000
_cell.angle_alpha   90.00
_cell.angle_beta   90.00
_cell.angle_gamma   90.00
#
_symmetry.space_group_name_H-M   'P 1'
#
loop_
_entity.id
_entity.type
_entity.pdbx_description
1 polymer ?
#
loop_
_entity_poly.entity_id
_entity_poly.type
_entity_poly.pdbx_seq_one_letter_code
_entity_poly.pdbx_strand_id
1 'polypeptide(L)'
;MIDNAQINLPDVVAEVRAAFDRYEDALVHNKVEVLDELFWNSPHTLRYGATENLYGYEEIADFRAGRPLQGLMRELLRVEITTYGRDFATANCEFRREGSTRTGRQSQTWMRTAPGWRVV
;
A
#
# COMPACT_ATOMS: atom_id res chain seq x y z
N MET A 1 -22.60 -10.15 -6.94
CA MET A 1 -22.70 -9.05 -5.96
C MET A 1 -22.08 -9.55 -4.66
N ILE A 2 -21.26 -8.74 -4.01
CA ILE A 2 -20.73 -9.07 -2.68
C ILE A 2 -21.85 -8.85 -1.68
N ASP A 3 -22.09 -9.84 -0.82
CA ASP A 3 -23.04 -9.69 0.28
C ASP A 3 -22.42 -8.76 1.35
N ASN A 4 -23.23 -7.91 1.99
CA ASN A 4 -22.77 -7.08 3.11
C ASN A 4 -22.15 -7.93 4.23
N ALA A 5 -22.59 -9.17 4.41
CA ALA A 5 -21.98 -10.11 5.36
C ALA A 5 -20.54 -10.51 5.02
N GLN A 6 -20.10 -10.29 3.77
CA GLN A 6 -18.74 -10.54 3.29
C GLN A 6 -17.85 -9.29 3.32
N ILE A 7 -18.38 -8.16 3.81
CA ILE A 7 -17.58 -6.96 4.07
C ILE A 7 -16.93 -7.11 5.45
N ASN A 8 -15.62 -6.83 5.51
CA ASN A 8 -14.86 -6.84 6.76
C ASN A 8 -14.92 -8.16 7.53
N LEU A 9 -14.82 -9.29 6.81
CA LEU A 9 -14.58 -10.59 7.43
C LEU A 9 -13.34 -10.47 8.35
N PRO A 10 -13.46 -10.75 9.66
CA PRO A 10 -12.42 -10.38 10.64
C PRO A 10 -11.03 -10.96 10.36
N ASP A 11 -10.98 -12.19 9.86
CA ASP A 11 -9.77 -12.87 9.44
C ASP A 11 -9.12 -12.17 8.25
N VAL A 12 -9.91 -11.80 7.24
CA VAL A 12 -9.43 -11.09 6.04
C VAL A 12 -8.93 -9.68 6.39
N VAL A 13 -9.64 -8.95 7.27
CA VAL A 13 -9.21 -7.64 7.76
C VAL A 13 -7.86 -7.75 8.48
N ALA A 14 -7.68 -8.78 9.32
CA ALA A 14 -6.43 -9.00 10.04
C ALA A 14 -5.25 -9.28 9.10
N GLU A 15 -5.47 -10.07 8.05
CA GLU A 15 -4.44 -10.34 7.04
C GLU A 15 -4.04 -9.08 6.26
N VAL A 16 -5.02 -8.31 5.79
CA VAL A 16 -4.75 -7.07 5.04
C VAL A 16 -4.10 -6.03 5.95
N ARG A 17 -4.50 -5.96 7.23
CA ARG A 17 -3.85 -5.11 8.23
C ARG A 17 -2.38 -5.47 8.40
N ALA A 18 -2.06 -6.75 8.52
CA ALA A 18 -0.68 -7.21 8.63
C ALA A 18 0.14 -6.89 7.36
N ALA A 19 -0.44 -7.06 6.17
CA ALA A 19 0.20 -6.68 4.91
C ALA A 19 0.44 -5.16 4.80
N PHE A 20 -0.52 -4.35 5.23
CA PHE A 20 -0.39 -2.90 5.28
C PHE A 20 0.68 -2.45 6.28
N ASP A 21 0.71 -3.02 7.48
CA ASP A 21 1.72 -2.67 8.50
C ASP A 21 3.13 -3.05 8.03
N ARG A 22 3.29 -4.20 7.36
CA ARG A 22 4.54 -4.61 6.70
C ARG A 22 4.94 -3.63 5.58
N TYR A 23 3.97 -3.17 4.79
CA TYR A 23 4.21 -2.16 3.75
C TYR A 23 4.66 -0.83 4.37
N GLU A 24 4.01 -0.38 5.44
CA GLU A 24 4.34 0.88 6.10
C GLU A 24 5.75 0.87 6.66
N ASP A 25 6.11 -0.20 7.37
CA ASP A 25 7.46 -0.40 7.89
C ASP A 25 8.51 -0.39 6.76
N ALA A 26 8.23 -1.09 5.65
CA ALA A 26 9.10 -1.10 4.49
C ALA A 26 9.23 0.30 3.85
N LEU A 27 8.16 1.09 3.85
CA LEU A 27 8.14 2.42 3.25
C LEU A 27 8.96 3.43 4.06
N VAL A 28 8.83 3.44 5.39
CA VAL A 28 9.54 4.40 6.25
C VAL A 28 11.00 4.03 6.46
N HIS A 29 11.34 2.74 6.39
CA HIS A 29 12.71 2.23 6.50
C HIS A 29 13.38 1.91 5.16
N ASN A 30 12.76 2.27 4.04
CA ASN A 30 13.24 2.03 2.66
C ASN A 30 13.67 0.58 2.38
N LYS A 31 12.87 -0.40 2.82
CA LYS A 31 13.09 -1.83 2.53
C LYS A 31 12.57 -2.15 1.12
N VAL A 32 13.34 -1.79 0.10
CA VAL A 32 12.94 -1.87 -1.32
C VAL A 32 12.46 -3.26 -1.71
N GLU A 33 13.18 -4.31 -1.33
CA GLU A 33 12.80 -5.70 -1.64
C GLU A 33 11.40 -6.06 -1.13
N VAL A 34 11.03 -5.58 0.06
CA VAL A 34 9.70 -5.82 0.64
C VAL A 34 8.63 -4.99 -0.06
N LEU A 35 8.94 -3.74 -0.41
CA LEU A 35 8.02 -2.89 -1.16
C LEU A 35 7.72 -3.49 -2.54
N ASP A 36 8.74 -4.02 -3.19
CA ASP A 36 8.67 -4.65 -4.51
C ASP A 36 7.88 -5.95 -4.44
N GLU A 37 8.17 -6.81 -3.45
CA GLU A 37 7.37 -8.00 -3.19
C GLU A 37 5.88 -7.66 -2.99
N LEU A 38 5.56 -6.58 -2.27
CA LEU A 38 4.17 -6.23 -1.93
C LEU A 38 3.41 -5.56 -3.08
N PHE A 39 4.07 -5.14 -4.16
CA PHE A 39 3.39 -4.65 -5.36
C PHE A 39 3.09 -5.80 -6.31
N TRP A 40 1.94 -5.75 -6.98
CA TRP A 40 1.59 -6.76 -7.97
C TRP A 40 2.53 -6.62 -9.18
N ASN A 41 3.26 -7.69 -9.48
CA ASN A 41 4.13 -7.74 -10.64
C ASN A 41 3.30 -7.92 -11.91
N SER A 42 2.86 -6.80 -12.49
CA SER A 42 1.98 -6.74 -13.65
C SER A 42 2.18 -5.43 -14.42
N PRO A 43 2.03 -5.43 -15.75
CA PRO A 43 2.00 -4.20 -16.55
C PRO A 43 0.78 -3.33 -16.27
N HIS A 44 -0.24 -3.86 -15.55
CA HIS A 44 -1.44 -3.12 -15.20
C HIS A 44 -1.36 -2.39 -13.86
N THR A 45 -0.35 -2.67 -13.05
CA THR A 45 -0.16 -1.99 -11.77
C THR A 45 0.26 -0.55 -12.01
N LEU A 46 -0.28 0.39 -11.23
CA LEU A 46 0.09 1.80 -11.34
C LEU A 46 0.37 2.40 -9.98
N ARG A 47 1.11 3.51 -9.99
CA ARG A 47 1.31 4.31 -8.78
C ARG A 47 1.33 5.79 -9.11
N TYR A 48 0.34 6.50 -8.58
CA TYR A 48 0.40 7.96 -8.47
C TYR A 48 1.12 8.34 -7.18
N GLY A 49 2.35 8.79 -7.34
CA GLY A 49 3.17 9.31 -6.27
C GLY A 49 2.86 10.78 -5.97
N ALA A 50 3.69 11.38 -5.12
CA ALA A 50 3.53 12.79 -4.79
C ALA A 50 4.00 13.71 -5.93
N THR A 51 4.95 13.25 -6.75
CA THR A 51 5.63 14.04 -7.78
C THR A 51 5.72 13.33 -9.13
N GLU A 52 5.19 12.11 -9.23
CA GLU A 52 5.42 11.19 -10.33
C GLU A 52 4.20 10.29 -10.57
N ASN A 53 3.99 9.88 -11.82
CA ASN A 53 2.97 8.90 -12.22
C ASN A 53 3.70 7.75 -12.92
N LEU A 54 3.52 6.53 -12.43
CA LEU A 54 4.23 5.32 -12.91
C LEU A 54 3.22 4.27 -13.36
N TYR A 55 3.45 3.67 -14.52
CA TYR A 55 2.59 2.66 -15.13
C TYR A 55 3.37 1.38 -15.41
N GLY A 56 2.88 0.27 -14.85
CA GLY A 56 3.57 -1.01 -14.83
C GLY A 56 4.49 -1.17 -13.63
N TYR A 57 4.64 -2.41 -13.19
CA TYR A 57 5.53 -2.77 -12.09
C TYR A 57 6.98 -2.33 -12.32
N GLU A 58 7.48 -2.46 -13.55
CA GLU A 58 8.88 -2.13 -13.89
C GLU A 58 9.21 -0.65 -13.59
N GLU A 59 8.37 0.29 -14.02
CA GLU A 59 8.56 1.72 -13.73
C GLU A 59 8.55 2.02 -12.21
N ILE A 60 7.76 1.28 -11.44
CA ILE A 60 7.67 1.42 -9.98
C ILE A 60 8.93 0.90 -9.29
N ALA A 61 9.43 -0.26 -9.72
CA ALA A 61 10.65 -0.85 -9.20
C ALA A 61 11.88 0.02 -9.50
N ASP A 62 12.00 0.50 -10.75
CA ASP A 62 13.08 1.40 -11.18
C ASP A 62 13.08 2.70 -10.38
N PHE A 63 11.90 3.29 -10.16
CA PHE A 63 11.75 4.49 -9.32
C PHE A 63 12.25 4.26 -7.89
N ARG A 64 11.96 3.09 -7.30
CA ARG A 64 12.38 2.77 -5.92
C ARG A 64 13.87 2.54 -5.79
N ALA A 65 14.48 1.91 -6.79
CA ALA A 65 15.93 1.73 -6.83
C ALA A 65 16.70 3.06 -6.78
N GLY A 66 16.12 4.13 -7.36
CA GLY A 66 16.71 5.47 -7.38
C GLY A 66 16.23 6.44 -6.29
N ARG A 67 15.34 6.02 -5.39
CA ARG A 67 14.62 6.95 -4.49
C ARG A 67 15.51 7.48 -3.35
N PRO A 68 15.56 8.81 -3.10
CA PRO A 68 16.25 9.38 -1.95
C PRO A 68 15.69 8.89 -0.61
N LEU A 69 16.58 8.57 0.34
CA LEU A 69 16.24 8.05 1.68
C LEU A 69 15.70 9.11 2.66
N GLN A 70 15.79 10.39 2.31
CA GLN A 70 15.49 11.48 3.23
C GLN A 70 13.98 11.79 3.27
N GLY A 71 13.45 12.08 4.46
CA GLY A 71 12.06 12.53 4.62
C GLY A 71 11.00 11.44 4.42
N LEU A 72 11.37 10.18 4.63
CA LEU A 72 10.44 9.03 4.57
C LEU A 72 9.57 8.90 5.80
N MET A 73 10.15 9.20 6.98
CA MET A 73 9.47 9.09 8.26
C MET A 73 8.19 9.93 8.28
N ARG A 74 7.12 9.30 8.77
CA ARG A 74 5.81 9.89 8.89
C ARG A 74 5.05 9.26 10.05
N GLU A 75 4.14 10.04 10.61
CA GLU A 75 3.15 9.59 11.56
C GLU A 75 1.86 9.22 10.80
N LEU A 76 1.32 8.02 11.03
CA LEU A 76 -0.02 7.67 10.59
C LEU A 76 -1.05 8.28 11.54
N LEU A 77 -1.94 9.11 11.02
CA LEU A 77 -2.99 9.79 11.78
C LEU A 77 -4.27 8.95 11.85
N ARG A 78 -4.60 8.30 10.73
CA ARG A 78 -5.75 7.40 10.61
C ARG A 78 -5.46 6.35 9.55
N VAL A 79 -5.87 5.11 9.82
CA VAL A 79 -5.84 4.00 8.87
C VAL A 79 -7.23 3.40 8.81
N GLU A 80 -7.78 3.29 7.60
CA GLU A 80 -9.08 2.68 7.32
C GLU A 80 -8.87 1.56 6.31
N ILE A 81 -9.20 0.32 6.70
CA ILE A 81 -9.09 -0.86 5.86
C ILE A 81 -10.49 -1.45 5.70
N THR A 82 -10.90 -1.67 4.45
CA THR A 82 -12.16 -2.30 4.11
C THR A 82 -11.91 -3.49 3.19
N THR A 83 -12.38 -4.67 3.57
CA THR A 83 -12.26 -5.90 2.76
C THR A 83 -13.57 -6.24 2.08
N TYR A 84 -13.48 -6.85 0.90
CA TYR A 84 -14.62 -7.22 0.06
C TYR A 84 -14.49 -8.70 -0.32
N GLY A 85 -15.20 -9.58 0.39
CA GLY A 85 -14.97 -11.02 0.26
C GLY A 85 -13.61 -11.42 0.86
N ARG A 86 -12.93 -12.38 0.23
CA ARG A 86 -11.70 -12.98 0.78
C ARG A 86 -10.41 -12.48 0.12
N ASP A 87 -10.53 -11.83 -1.03
CA ASP A 87 -9.42 -11.65 -1.96
C ASP A 87 -9.25 -10.20 -2.46
N PHE A 88 -10.03 -9.25 -1.93
CA PHE A 88 -9.95 -7.85 -2.32
C PHE A 88 -10.12 -6.93 -1.12
N ALA A 89 -9.39 -5.81 -1.11
CA ALA A 89 -9.48 -4.80 -0.07
C ALA A 89 -9.05 -3.41 -0.55
N THR A 90 -9.45 -2.39 0.18
CA THR A 90 -8.81 -1.07 0.12
C THR A 90 -8.20 -0.74 1.47
N ALA A 91 -7.04 -0.08 1.44
CA ALA A 91 -6.37 0.45 2.61
C ALA A 91 -6.05 1.93 2.36
N ASN A 92 -6.65 2.81 3.16
CA ASN A 92 -6.48 4.25 3.06
C ASN A 92 -5.90 4.78 4.35
N CYS A 93 -4.91 5.67 4.27
CA CYS A 93 -4.40 6.34 5.45
C CYS A 93 -4.19 7.85 5.23
N GLU A 94 -4.33 8.57 6.34
CA GLU A 94 -3.88 9.94 6.50
C GLU A 94 -2.57 9.92 7.27
N PHE A 95 -1.61 10.74 6.86
CA PHE A 95 -0.31 10.81 7.50
C PHE A 95 0.24 12.23 7.58
N ARG A 96 1.18 12.47 8.49
CA ARG A 96 1.95 13.71 8.59
C ARG A 96 3.44 13.40 8.56
N ARG A 97 4.21 14.14 7.75
CA ARG A 97 5.68 14.06 7.78
C ARG A 97 6.23 15.02 8.81
N GLU A 98 7.35 14.65 9.42
CA GLU A 98 8.08 15.52 10.33
C GLU A 98 8.41 16.86 9.65
N GLY A 99 8.19 17.97 10.37
CA GLY A 99 8.40 19.32 9.84
C GLY A 99 7.34 19.82 8.84
N SER A 100 6.34 19.01 8.47
CA SER A 100 5.25 19.44 7.59
C SER A 100 3.96 19.75 8.35
N THR A 101 3.32 20.88 8.02
CA THR A 101 1.96 21.22 8.48
C THR A 101 0.87 20.61 7.59
N ARG A 102 1.24 20.00 6.46
CA ARG A 102 0.29 19.42 5.51
C ARG A 102 -0.04 17.97 5.87
N THR A 103 -1.30 17.61 5.71
CA THR A 103 -1.76 16.20 5.78
C THR A 103 -1.54 15.53 4.42
N GLY A 104 -0.81 14.41 4.43
CA GLY A 104 -0.68 13.50 3.30
C GLY A 104 -1.79 12.45 3.30
N ARG A 105 -2.07 11.90 2.12
CA ARG A 105 -3.04 10.83 1.91
C ARG A 105 -2.38 9.72 1.11
N GLN A 106 -2.66 8.48 1.47
CA GLN A 106 -2.27 7.31 0.69
C GLN A 106 -3.49 6.42 0.56
N SER A 107 -3.73 5.96 -0.67
CA SER A 107 -4.78 5.00 -1.01
C SER A 107 -4.13 3.82 -1.70
N GLN A 108 -4.48 2.61 -1.27
CA GLN A 108 -4.04 1.37 -1.89
C GLN A 108 -5.25 0.48 -2.10
N THR A 109 -5.27 -0.17 -3.26
CA THR A 109 -6.14 -1.30 -3.54
C THR A 109 -5.31 -2.56 -3.44
N TRP A 110 -5.85 -3.57 -2.78
CA TRP A 110 -5.15 -4.83 -2.51
C TRP A 110 -5.93 -5.99 -3.09
N MET A 111 -5.19 -6.92 -3.70
CA MET A 111 -5.72 -8.17 -4.23
C MET A 111 -4.93 -9.35 -3.66
N ARG A 112 -5.61 -10.41 -3.25
CA ARG A 112 -4.94 -11.67 -2.92
C ARG A 112 -4.55 -12.37 -4.22
N THR A 113 -3.26 -12.60 -4.37
CA THR A 113 -2.67 -13.42 -5.43
C THR A 113 -2.19 -14.76 -4.85
N ALA A 114 -1.72 -15.69 -5.69
CA ALA A 114 -1.20 -16.96 -5.18
C ALA A 114 -0.04 -16.79 -4.17
N PRO A 115 0.90 -15.84 -4.35
CA PRO A 115 1.91 -15.49 -3.34
C PRO A 115 1.43 -14.64 -2.15
N GLY A 116 0.13 -14.34 -2.06
CA GLY A 116 -0.47 -13.52 -1.00
C GLY A 116 -0.93 -12.15 -1.46
N TRP A 117 -1.17 -11.24 -0.50
CA TRP A 117 -1.70 -9.90 -0.75
C TRP A 117 -0.72 -9.00 -1.51
N ARG A 118 -1.20 -8.30 -2.53
CA ARG A 118 -0.43 -7.36 -3.35
C ARG A 118 -1.21 -6.06 -3.57
N VAL A 119 -0.50 -4.94 -3.61
CA VAL A 119 -1.02 -3.65 -4.08
C VAL A 119 -1.14 -3.71 -5.60
N VAL A 120 -2.33 -3.41 -6.13
CA VAL A 120 -2.64 -3.46 -7.58
C VAL A 120 -2.82 -2.09 -8.19
#